data_AF-J9C970-F1
#
_entry.id   AF-J9C970-F1
#
_cell.length_a   1.000
_cell.length_b   1.000
_cell.length_c   1.000
_cell.angle_alpha   90.00
_cell.angle_beta   90.00
_cell.angle_gamma   90.00
#
_symmetry.space_group_name_H-M   'P 1'
#
loop_
_entity.id
_entity.type
_entity.pdbx_description
1 polymer ?
#
loop_
_entity_poly.entity_id
_entity_poly.type
_entity_poly.pdbx_seq_one_letter_code
_entity_poly.pdbx_strand_id
1 'polypeptide(L)' 'MNKITEFDYWVSYVFTHNGSGNLDHGNDHINIAETYSGIEWIREIEERICRRYGYSKVTLMNFVPLFSQNEKSS' A
#
# COMPACT_ATOMS: atom_id res chain seq x y z
N MET A 1 4.56 11.09 19.04
CA MET A 1 5.26 11.26 17.75
C MET A 1 5.23 9.90 17.08
N ASN A 2 4.39 9.74 16.06
CA ASN A 2 4.21 8.44 15.40
C ASN A 2 5.43 8.20 14.51
N LYS A 3 6.14 7.08 14.74
CA LYS A 3 7.23 6.67 13.87
C LYS A 3 6.61 6.11 12.58
N ILE A 4 6.82 6.83 11.48
CA ILE A 4 6.51 6.37 10.14
C ILE A 4 7.75 5.64 9.67
N THR A 5 7.65 4.37 9.25
CA THR A 5 8.77 3.70 8.59
C THR A 5 8.99 4.32 7.22
N GLU A 6 10.24 4.62 6.88
CA GLU A 6 10.62 5.12 5.57
C GLU A 6 10.51 3.98 4.54
N PHE A 7 9.48 4.05 3.70
CA PHE A 7 9.23 3.38 2.41
C PHE A 7 9.83 1.99 2.22
N ASP A 8 9.23 1.00 2.88
CA ASP A 8 9.65 -0.39 2.76
C ASP A 8 8.66 -1.29 2.00
N TYR A 9 7.67 -0.81 1.21
CA TYR A 9 6.72 -1.75 0.58
C TYR A 9 6.40 -1.46 -0.89
N TRP A 10 6.53 -2.51 -1.70
CA TRP A 10 5.97 -2.61 -3.05
C TRP A 10 4.63 -3.33 -2.98
N VAL A 11 3.59 -2.73 -3.57
CA VAL A 11 2.27 -3.36 -3.65
C VAL A 11 1.78 -3.51 -5.08
N SER A 12 1.08 -4.60 -5.32
CA SER A 12 0.26 -4.80 -6.51
C SER A 12 -1.20 -4.91 -6.09
N TYR A 13 -2.09 -4.28 -6.84
CA TYR A 13 -3.51 -4.22 -6.53
C TYR A 13 -4.37 -4.28 -7.78
N VAL A 14 -5.64 -4.65 -7.57
CA VAL A 14 -6.71 -4.46 -8.56
C VAL A 14 -7.58 -3.29 -8.15
N PHE A 15 -8.12 -2.57 -9.12
CA PHE A 15 -8.98 -1.42 -8.84
C PHE A 15 -10.10 -1.30 -9.85
N THR A 16 -11.13 -0.53 -9.48
CA THR A 16 -12.21 -0.12 -10.37
C THR A 16 -12.28 1.39 -10.47
N HIS A 17 -12.47 1.91 -11.68
CA HIS A 17 -12.68 3.33 -11.90
C HIS A 17 -14.08 3.77 -11.46
N ASN A 18 -14.23 5.03 -11.06
CA ASN A 18 -15.53 5.61 -10.81
C ASN A 18 -16.41 5.54 -12.07
N GLY A 19 -17.58 4.90 -11.94
CA GLY A 19 -18.53 4.73 -13.05
C GLY A 19 -18.23 3.57 -14.01
N SER A 20 -17.16 2.81 -13.78
CA SER A 20 -16.78 1.63 -14.56
C SER A 20 -16.88 0.37 -13.70
N GLY A 21 -17.49 -0.69 -14.24
CA GLY A 21 -17.49 -2.02 -13.63
C GLY A 21 -16.24 -2.85 -13.95
N ASN A 22 -15.33 -2.33 -14.79
CA ASN A 22 -14.15 -3.07 -15.23
C ASN A 22 -13.09 -3.08 -14.13
N LEU A 23 -12.46 -4.24 -13.98
CA LEU A 23 -11.33 -4.49 -13.09
C LEU A 23 -10.03 -4.27 -13.86
N ASP A 24 -9.19 -3.36 -13.35
CA ASP A 24 -7.86 -3.07 -13.87
C ASP A 24 -6.78 -3.35 -12.80
N HIS A 25 -5.51 -3.35 -13.23
CA HIS A 25 -4.36 -3.66 -12.38
C HIS A 25 -3.44 -2.46 -12.19
N GLY A 26 -2.93 -2.29 -10.98
CA GLY A 26 -1.98 -1.24 -10.62
C GLY A 26 -0.89 -1.73 -9.67
N ASN A 27 0.14 -0.90 -9.52
CA ASN A 27 1.19 -1.06 -8.52
C ASN A 27 1.56 0.31 -7.94
N ASP A 28 2.09 0.34 -6.70
CA ASP A 28 2.57 1.56 -6.06
C ASP A 28 3.63 1.22 -5.00
N HIS A 29 4.40 2.24 -4.60
CA HIS A 29 5.25 2.21 -3.43
C HIS A 29 4.59 2.96 -2.28
N ILE A 30 4.59 2.36 -1.10
CA ILE A 30 3.83 2.89 0.03
C ILE A 30 4.58 2.85 1.35
N ASN A 31 4.31 3.89 2.15
CA ASN A 31 4.68 3.99 3.56
C ASN A 31 3.56 3.58 4.47
N ILE A 32 3.93 2.96 5.58
CA ILE A 32 2.99 2.60 6.63
C ILE A 32 3.55 3.11 7.96
N ALA A 33 2.68 3.64 8.81
CA ALA A 33 3.08 3.99 10.16
C ALA A 33 3.12 2.74 11.05
N GLU A 34 4.15 2.58 11.88
CA GLU A 34 4.35 1.41 12.77
C GLU A 34 3.21 1.21 13.78
N THR A 35 2.32 2.20 13.91
CA THR A 35 1.21 2.20 14.87
C THR A 35 0.03 1.32 14.45
N TYR A 36 0.02 0.79 13.23
CA TYR A 36 -1.09 -0.04 12.73
C TYR A 36 -0.79 -1.54 12.89
N SER A 37 -1.81 -2.31 13.27
CA SER A 37 -1.68 -3.76 13.45
C SER A 37 -2.38 -4.56 12.33
N GLY A 38 -1.72 -5.59 11.81
CA GLY A 38 -2.35 -6.75 11.17
C GLY A 38 -3.22 -6.52 9.92
N ILE A 39 -4.49 -6.13 10.06
CA ILE A 39 -5.43 -5.91 8.94
C ILE A 39 -5.75 -4.43 8.73
N GLU A 40 -5.44 -3.59 9.71
CA GLU A 40 -5.77 -2.17 9.73
C GLU A 40 -4.95 -1.38 8.70
N TRP A 41 -3.66 -1.71 8.58
CA TRP A 41 -2.78 -1.16 7.55
C TRP A 41 -3.22 -1.52 6.12
N ILE A 42 -3.71 -2.75 5.84
CA ILE A 42 -4.20 -3.14 4.50
C ILE A 42 -5.34 -2.21 4.07
N ARG A 43 -6.31 -1.97 4.95
CA ARG A 43 -7.44 -1.07 4.68
C ARG A 43 -6.99 0.38 4.50
N GLU A 44 -6.08 0.86 5.34
CA GLU A 44 -5.54 2.20 5.25
C GLU A 44 -4.82 2.44 3.90
N ILE A 45 -4.07 1.44 3.43
CA ILE A 45 -3.39 1.48 2.14
C ILE A 45 -4.41 1.50 0.99
N GLU A 46 -5.39 0.59 1.00
CA GLU A 46 -6.44 0.55 -0.02
C GLU A 46 -7.17 1.89 -0.09
N GLU A 47 -7.56 2.46 1.06
CA GLU A 47 -8.20 3.78 1.13
C GLU A 47 -7.30 4.91 0.59
N ARG A 48 -6.01 4.87 0.91
CA ARG A 48 -5.05 5.87 0.41
C ARG A 48 -4.89 5.79 -1.10
N ILE A 49 -4.76 4.60 -1.66
CA ILE A 49 -4.67 4.40 -3.11
C ILE A 49 -5.97 4.85 -3.78
N CYS A 50 -7.13 4.45 -3.24
CA CYS A 50 -8.44 4.93 -3.70
C CYS A 50 -8.50 6.45 -3.76
N ARG A 51 -8.15 7.13 -2.67
CA ARG A 51 -8.20 8.60 -2.58
C ARG A 51 -7.18 9.28 -3.50
N ARG A 52 -5.96 8.73 -3.59
CA ARG A 52 -4.86 9.30 -4.38
C ARG A 52 -5.18 9.33 -5.87
N TYR A 53 -5.79 8.25 -6.39
CA TYR A 53 -6.03 8.09 -7.83
C TYR A 53 -7.50 8.21 -8.23
N GLY A 54 -8.41 8.43 -7.27
CA GLY A 54 -9.84 8.55 -7.53
C GLY A 54 -10.48 7.24 -7.98
N TYR A 55 -10.00 6.10 -7.46
CA TYR A 55 -10.62 4.80 -7.72
C TYR A 55 -11.84 4.59 -6.83
N SER A 56 -12.83 3.87 -7.34
CA SER A 56 -14.04 3.49 -6.60
C SER A 56 -13.72 2.42 -5.54
N LYS A 57 -12.88 1.46 -5.91
CA LYS A 57 -12.40 0.40 -5.02
C LYS A 57 -10.99 -0.01 -5.41
N VAL A 58 -10.19 -0.36 -4.41
CA VAL A 58 -8.88 -1.00 -4.53
C VAL A 58 -8.90 -2.25 -3.67
N THR A 59 -8.31 -3.33 -4.17
CA THR A 59 -8.02 -4.54 -3.38
C THR A 59 -6.55 -4.86 -3.55
N LEU A 60 -5.80 -4.89 -2.45
CA LEU A 60 -4.40 -5.33 -2.47
C LEU A 60 -4.32 -6.83 -2.83
N MET A 61 -3.42 -7.16 -3.74
CA MET A 61 -3.19 -8.54 -4.22
C MET A 61 -1.89 -9.10 -3.66
N ASN A 62 -0.82 -8.31 -3.75
CA ASN A 62 0.51 -8.67 -3.27
C ASN A 62 1.12 -7.52 -2.51
N PHE A 63 1.88 -7.88 -1.48
CA PHE A 63 2.49 -6.94 -0.56
C PHE A 63 3.90 -7.43 -0.22
N VAL A 64 4.91 -6.70 -0.68
CA VAL A 64 6.31 -7.13 -0.61
C VAL A 64 7.12 -6.12 0.20
N PRO A 65 7.68 -6.51 1.37
CA PRO A 65 8.66 -5.69 2.07
C PRO A 65 9.91 -5.50 1.23
N LEU A 66 10.15 -4.28 0.80
CA LEU A 66 11.43 -3.72 0.38
C LEU A 66 12.25 -3.45 1.64
N PHE A 67 12.81 -4.50 2.26
CA PHE A 67 13.79 -4.27 3.31
C PHE A 67 14.96 -3.48 2.72
N SER A 68 15.25 -2.28 3.24
CA SER A 68 16.63 -1.81 3.19
C SER A 68 17.44 -2.79 4.04
N GLN A 69 18.21 -3.66 3.39
CA GLN A 69 19.36 -4.24 4.06
C GLN A 69 20.29 -3.07 4.41
N ASN A 70 20.05 -2.43 5.54
CA ASN A 70 21.19 -2.07 6.37
C ASN A 70 21.80 -3.42 6.77
N GLU A 71 22.65 -3.97 5.89
CA GLU A 71 23.78 -4.76 6.32
C GLU A 71 24.50 -3.91 7.37
N LYS A 72 24.09 -4.09 8.64
CA LYS A 72 24.90 -3.69 9.77
C LYS A 72 26.13 -4.58 9.72
N SER A 73 27.16 -4.02 9.08
CA SER A 73 28.46 -3.78 9.67
C SER A 73 29.23 -5.00 10.20
N SER A 74 30.46 -5.08 9.68
CA SER A 74 31.70 -5.61 10.28
C SER A 74 32.11 -7.05 9.96
#